data_AF-A0A1Q5KRI8-F1
#
_entry.id   AF-A0A1Q5KRI8-F1
#
_cell.length_a   1.000
_cell.length_b   1.000
_cell.length_c   1.000
_cell.angle_alpha   90.00
_cell.angle_beta   90.00
_cell.angle_gamma   90.00
#
_symmetry.space_group_name_H-M   'P 1'
#
loop_
_entity.id
_entity.type
_entity.pdbx_description
1 polymer ?
#
loop_
_entity_poly.entity_id
_entity_poly.type
_entity_poly.pdbx_seq_one_letter_code
_entity_poly.pdbx_strand_id
1 'polypeptide(L)'
;MRPTYGVGDPVVVERVGADEVRRGDVVLYGVPDRYGDDYVLQRVIGMGGDRVVCCVGATGTAKERILRDGAPLVEPYVDGGVADGLGRPYDVRVPEGRLFLLGDHRLNSRDSRAFPDDQGGTVPAEAVVGRVTGSYTGPVLLALLLLFGLVLLAGAVLLAIRARSVRRRPAELVQFWPDHFR
;
A
#
# COMPACT_ATOMS: atom_id res chain seq x y z
N MET A 1 4.63 9.68 8.25
CA MET A 1 4.88 8.91 7.02
C MET A 1 4.78 9.73 5.73
N ARG A 2 4.75 11.07 5.76
CA ARG A 2 4.89 11.88 4.54
C ARG A 2 6.29 11.67 3.92
N PRO A 3 6.43 11.70 2.58
CA PRO A 3 5.40 11.94 1.58
C PRO A 3 4.56 10.71 1.22
N THR A 4 4.94 9.51 1.65
CA THR A 4 4.26 8.27 1.27
C THR A 4 2.81 8.21 1.74
N TYR A 5 2.52 8.67 2.96
CA TYR A 5 1.18 8.78 3.52
C TYR A 5 0.99 10.09 4.29
N GLY A 6 -0.04 10.84 3.92
CA GLY A 6 -0.53 12.05 4.55
C GLY A 6 -1.54 11.81 5.67
N VAL A 7 -1.86 12.88 6.41
CA VAL A 7 -2.89 12.84 7.45
C VAL A 7 -4.26 12.74 6.76
N GLY A 8 -5.06 11.76 7.16
CA GLY A 8 -6.39 11.49 6.57
C GLY A 8 -6.37 10.55 5.38
N ASP A 9 -5.19 10.11 4.91
CA ASP A 9 -5.10 9.14 3.82
C ASP A 9 -5.66 7.79 4.27
N PRO A 10 -6.60 7.20 3.51
CA PRO A 10 -7.11 5.89 3.84
C PRO A 10 -6.07 4.83 3.43
N VAL A 11 -5.77 3.90 4.34
CA VAL A 11 -4.81 2.82 4.11
C VAL A 11 -5.48 1.46 4.23
N VAL A 12 -5.11 0.53 3.34
CA VAL A 12 -5.52 -0.87 3.44
C VAL A 12 -4.41 -1.64 4.15
N VAL A 13 -4.78 -2.30 5.25
CA VAL A 13 -3.85 -3.10 6.06
C VAL A 13 -4.21 -4.57 5.92
N GLU A 14 -3.26 -5.33 5.39
CA GLU A 14 -3.27 -6.79 5.38
C GLU A 14 -2.72 -7.30 6.72
N ARG A 15 -3.43 -8.22 7.38
CA ARG A 15 -2.88 -8.91 8.56
C ARG A 15 -1.80 -9.86 8.10
N VAL A 16 -0.62 -9.77 8.70
CA VAL A 16 0.54 -10.60 8.37
C VAL A 16 1.20 -11.09 9.66
N GLY A 17 1.78 -12.29 9.62
CA GLY A 17 2.64 -12.82 10.67
C GLY A 17 4.02 -12.17 10.70
N ALA A 18 4.75 -12.36 11.81
CA ALA A 18 6.10 -11.83 11.98
C ALA A 18 7.09 -12.35 10.91
N ASP A 19 6.91 -13.58 10.45
CA ASP A 19 7.73 -14.26 9.43
C ASP A 19 7.44 -13.79 7.99
N GLU A 20 6.31 -13.10 7.78
CA GLU A 20 5.89 -12.56 6.49
C GLU A 20 6.38 -11.13 6.27
N VAL A 21 6.76 -10.42 7.34
CA VAL A 21 7.29 -9.05 7.26
C VAL A 21 8.62 -9.04 6.49
N ARG A 22 8.78 -8.05 5.60
CA ARG A 22 9.96 -7.86 4.75
C ARG A 22 10.52 -6.45 4.88
N ARG A 23 11.81 -6.31 4.55
CA ARG A 23 12.48 -5.01 4.46
C ARG A 23 11.77 -4.14 3.42
N GLY A 24 11.52 -2.89 3.77
CA GLY A 24 10.80 -1.93 2.95
C GLY A 24 9.29 -1.91 3.17
N ASP A 25 8.70 -2.89 3.85
CA ASP A 25 7.28 -2.87 4.21
C ASP A 25 6.95 -1.67 5.09
N VAL A 26 5.76 -1.10 4.91
CA VAL A 26 5.18 -0.16 5.87
C VAL A 26 4.23 -0.95 6.75
N VAL A 27 4.50 -0.98 8.05
CA VAL A 27 3.78 -1.81 9.02
C VAL A 27 2.99 -0.96 9.99
N LEU A 28 1.80 -1.44 10.34
CA LEU A 28 1.00 -0.95 11.46
C LEU A 28 1.33 -1.81 12.67
N TYR A 29 1.77 -1.18 13.75
CA TYR A 29 2.18 -1.90 14.96
C TYR A 29 1.89 -1.07 16.21
N GLY A 30 1.78 -1.74 17.35
CA GLY A 30 1.50 -1.13 18.65
C GLY A 30 2.53 -1.54 19.69
N VAL A 31 3.03 -0.57 20.46
CA VAL A 31 3.96 -0.81 21.59
C VAL A 31 3.49 0.06 22.75
N PRO A 32 2.74 -0.49 23.72
CA PRO A 32 2.13 0.29 24.80
C PRO A 32 3.13 1.16 25.58
N ASP A 33 4.32 0.64 25.86
CA ASP A 33 5.35 1.39 26.59
C ASP A 33 5.89 2.60 25.83
N ARG A 34 5.73 2.64 24.50
CA ARG A 34 6.20 3.74 23.63
C ARG A 34 5.09 4.68 23.20
N TYR A 35 3.92 4.12 22.92
CA TYR A 35 2.82 4.77 22.20
C TYR A 35 1.46 4.66 22.90
N GLY A 36 1.38 4.03 24.09
CA GLY A 36 0.10 3.79 24.76
C GLY A 36 -0.81 2.89 23.92
N ASP A 37 -2.09 3.23 23.86
CA ASP A 37 -3.08 2.46 23.11
C ASP A 37 -3.09 2.77 21.60
N ASP A 38 -2.20 3.67 21.14
CA ASP A 38 -2.13 4.07 19.74
C ASP A 38 -1.30 3.09 18.88
N TYR A 39 -1.77 2.90 17.65
CA TYR A 39 -1.01 2.24 16.60
C TYR A 39 -0.26 3.26 15.75
N VAL A 40 0.93 2.88 15.32
CA VAL A 40 1.79 3.73 14.48
C VAL A 40 2.18 3.04 13.19
N LEU A 41 2.37 3.84 12.14
CA LEU A 41 2.85 3.40 10.83
C LEU A 41 4.31 3.82 10.64
N GLN A 42 5.18 2.85 10.38
CA GLN A 42 6.59 3.09 10.07
C GLN A 42 7.09 2.04 9.07
N ARG A 43 8.24 2.32 8.44
CA ARG A 43 8.84 1.44 7.44
C ARG A 43 9.92 0.55 8.06
N VAL A 44 9.92 -0.71 7.66
CA VAL A 44 10.95 -1.70 8.03
C VAL A 44 12.25 -1.38 7.31
N ILE A 45 13.26 -0.95 8.05
CA ILE A 45 14.60 -0.66 7.51
C ILE A 45 15.53 -1.85 7.71
N GLY A 46 15.50 -2.43 8.90
CA GLY A 46 16.28 -3.60 9.29
C GLY A 46 15.43 -4.68 9.96
N MET A 47 15.86 -5.92 9.82
CA MET A 47 15.29 -7.12 10.42
C MET A 47 16.38 -7.88 11.20
N GLY A 48 16.00 -8.88 11.99
CA GLY A 48 16.92 -9.75 12.73
C GLY A 48 18.18 -10.12 11.94
N GLY A 49 19.34 -9.90 12.57
CA GLY A 49 20.66 -10.12 11.98
C GLY A 49 21.29 -8.88 11.33
N ASP A 50 20.47 -7.93 10.86
CA ASP A 50 20.96 -6.74 10.16
C ASP A 50 21.75 -5.82 11.09
N ARG A 51 22.71 -5.10 10.51
CA ARG A 51 23.34 -3.94 11.14
C ARG A 51 22.95 -2.66 10.40
N VAL A 52 22.25 -1.77 11.09
CA VAL A 52 21.80 -0.47 10.56
C VAL A 52 22.63 0.65 11.17
N VAL A 53 23.31 1.43 10.33
CA VAL A 53 24.20 2.51 10.76
C VAL A 53 23.81 3.81 10.10
N CYS A 54 23.71 4.87 10.90
CA CYS A 54 23.56 6.22 10.41
C CYS A 54 24.72 7.12 10.88
N CYS A 55 25.28 7.97 10.02
CA CYS A 55 25.05 8.06 8.57
C CYS A 55 26.38 8.34 7.85
N VAL A 56 26.42 7.97 6.57
CA VAL A 56 27.54 8.33 5.67
C VAL A 56 27.10 9.42 4.69
N GLY A 57 28.07 10.18 4.19
CA GLY A 57 27.83 11.30 3.29
C GLY A 57 27.78 12.65 4.01
N ALA A 58 27.46 13.71 3.27
CA ALA A 58 27.36 15.05 3.84
C ALA A 58 26.06 15.17 4.67
N THR A 59 26.22 15.33 5.99
CA THR A 59 25.12 15.44 6.96
C THR A 59 24.11 16.52 6.55
N GLY A 60 22.82 16.21 6.69
CA GLY A 60 21.74 17.15 6.38
C GLY A 60 21.55 17.46 4.88
N THR A 61 22.17 16.67 3.99
CA THR A 61 21.99 16.80 2.53
C THR A 61 21.27 15.59 1.95
N ALA A 62 20.71 15.72 0.75
CA ALA A 62 20.16 14.61 -0.03
C ALA A 62 21.20 13.56 -0.47
N LYS A 63 22.47 13.68 -0.04
CA LYS A 63 23.54 12.67 -0.23
C LYS A 63 23.80 11.84 1.02
N GLU A 64 23.22 12.21 2.16
CA GLU A 64 23.31 11.42 3.40
C GLU A 64 22.59 10.09 3.22
N ARG A 65 23.17 8.99 3.70
CA ARG A 65 22.61 7.65 3.56
C ARG A 65 22.76 6.86 4.85
N ILE A 66 21.73 6.08 5.15
CA ILE A 66 21.81 4.97 6.10
C ILE A 66 22.53 3.81 5.42
N LEU A 67 23.39 3.13 6.18
CA LEU A 67 23.98 1.86 5.78
C LEU A 67 23.19 0.71 6.39
N ARG A 68 22.92 -0.33 5.61
CA ARG A 68 22.50 -1.64 6.10
C ARG A 68 23.56 -2.66 5.69
N ASP A 69 24.12 -3.34 6.66
CA ASP A 69 25.22 -4.31 6.48
C ASP A 69 26.41 -3.73 5.69
N GLY A 70 26.69 -2.44 5.93
CA GLY A 70 27.76 -1.69 5.26
C GLY A 70 27.40 -1.16 3.87
N ALA A 71 26.27 -1.54 3.29
CA ALA A 71 25.82 -1.04 2.00
C ALA A 71 24.88 0.17 2.15
N PRO A 72 25.07 1.26 1.39
CA PRO A 72 24.19 2.42 1.44
C PRO A 72 22.79 2.06 0.89
N LEU A 73 21.75 2.46 1.62
CA LEU A 73 20.36 2.28 1.19
C LEU A 73 19.94 3.36 0.20
N VAL A 74 19.20 2.97 -0.83
CA VAL A 74 18.50 3.90 -1.71
C VAL A 74 17.07 4.06 -1.19
N GLU A 75 16.74 5.25 -0.71
CA GLU A 75 15.50 5.52 0.00
C GLU A 75 14.66 6.59 -0.73
N PRO A 76 14.05 6.27 -1.90
CA PRO A 76 13.32 7.26 -2.71
C PRO A 76 12.04 7.75 -2.04
N TYR A 77 11.60 7.08 -0.97
CA TYR A 77 10.41 7.39 -0.19
C TYR A 77 10.66 8.41 0.93
N VAL A 78 11.92 8.77 1.21
CA VAL A 78 12.26 9.68 2.33
C VAL A 78 12.01 11.14 1.94
N ASP A 79 11.32 11.87 2.82
CA ASP A 79 11.01 13.28 2.61
C ASP A 79 12.29 14.13 2.49
N GLY A 80 12.42 14.84 1.37
CA GLY A 80 13.60 15.67 1.07
C GLY A 80 14.93 14.91 0.98
N GLY A 81 14.94 13.57 1.02
CA GLY A 81 16.15 12.74 1.03
C GLY A 81 17.01 12.89 2.29
N VAL A 82 16.45 13.39 3.40
CA VAL A 82 17.16 13.53 4.69
C VAL A 82 17.22 12.18 5.37
N ALA A 83 18.39 11.55 5.45
CA ALA A 83 18.50 10.17 5.93
C ALA A 83 18.49 10.05 7.46
N ASP A 84 19.25 10.89 8.17
CA ASP A 84 19.24 10.91 9.64
C ASP A 84 17.93 11.53 10.11
N GLY A 85 17.78 12.85 10.03
CA GLY A 85 16.62 13.59 10.52
C GLY A 85 16.64 13.95 12.02
N LEU A 86 17.54 13.39 12.85
CA LEU A 86 17.69 13.80 14.26
C LEU A 86 19.07 14.37 14.60
N GLY A 87 20.05 14.25 13.70
CA GLY A 87 21.43 14.69 13.93
C GLY A 87 22.14 13.85 14.99
N ARG A 88 21.72 12.60 15.19
CA ARG A 88 22.25 11.69 16.22
C ARG A 88 22.72 10.40 15.55
N PRO A 89 24.03 10.07 15.65
CA PRO A 89 24.52 8.83 15.08
C PRO A 89 23.94 7.63 15.82
N TYR A 90 23.72 6.55 15.09
CA TYR A 90 23.32 5.26 15.65
C TYR A 90 23.95 4.11 14.88
N ASP A 91 24.21 3.03 15.60
CA ASP A 91 24.76 1.78 15.09
C ASP A 91 24.04 0.65 15.82
N VAL A 92 23.08 0.04 15.13
CA VAL A 92 22.15 -0.91 15.73
C VAL A 92 22.33 -2.26 15.04
N ARG A 93 22.62 -3.28 15.83
CA ARG A 93 22.48 -4.67 15.39
C ARG A 93 21.12 -5.18 15.82
N VAL A 94 20.27 -5.50 14.84
CA VAL A 94 18.88 -5.87 15.08
C VAL A 94 18.84 -7.29 15.63
N PRO A 95 18.31 -7.52 16.85
CA PRO A 95 18.17 -8.87 17.39
C PRO A 95 17.20 -9.71 16.57
N GLU A 96 17.37 -11.04 16.63
CA GLU A 96 16.43 -11.97 16.00
C GLU A 96 15.00 -11.74 16.49
N GLY A 97 14.03 -11.85 15.59
CA GLY A 97 12.62 -11.58 15.88
C GLY A 97 12.27 -10.11 16.13
N ARG A 98 13.19 -9.17 15.89
CA ARG A 98 12.95 -7.73 16.02
C ARG A 98 13.17 -6.98 14.70
N LEU A 99 12.68 -5.75 14.67
CA LEU A 99 12.67 -4.85 13.51
C LEU A 99 13.27 -3.50 13.91
N PHE A 100 13.98 -2.87 12.99
CA PHE A 100 14.36 -1.46 13.10
C PHE A 100 13.48 -0.64 12.15
N LEU A 101 12.66 0.25 12.71
CA LEU A 101 11.57 0.92 12.01
C LEU A 101 11.83 2.42 11.96
N LEU A 102 11.72 3.02 10.78
CA LEU A 102 11.86 4.47 10.59
C LEU A 102 10.63 5.06 9.90
N GLY A 103 10.26 6.27 10.27
CA GLY A 103 9.30 7.05 9.51
C GLY A 103 9.90 7.61 8.22
N ASP A 104 9.09 7.69 7.16
CA ASP A 104 9.51 8.28 5.89
C ASP A 104 9.75 9.81 6.00
N HIS A 105 9.08 10.47 6.95
CA HIS A 105 9.35 11.86 7.32
C HIS A 105 10.35 11.87 8.49
N ARG A 106 11.63 11.70 8.18
CA ARG A 106 12.70 11.48 9.17
C ARG A 106 12.80 12.56 10.25
N LEU A 107 12.58 13.83 9.86
CA LEU A 107 12.59 15.00 10.74
C LEU A 107 11.41 15.08 11.72
N ASN A 108 10.34 14.33 11.46
CA ASN A 108 9.08 14.41 12.22
C ASN A 108 8.52 13.00 12.45
N SER A 109 9.36 12.12 12.98
CA SER A 109 8.96 10.78 13.34
C SER A 109 9.59 10.38 14.67
N ARG A 110 8.74 9.93 15.61
CA ARG A 110 9.14 9.31 16.87
C ARG A 110 9.21 7.80 16.65
N ASP A 111 10.28 7.36 15.99
CA ASP A 111 10.51 5.97 15.56
C ASP A 111 11.62 5.30 16.37
N SER A 112 12.22 4.19 15.88
CA SER A 112 13.25 3.45 16.61
C SER A 112 14.37 4.35 17.16
N ARG A 113 14.73 5.43 16.46
CA ARG A 113 15.79 6.36 16.90
C ARG A 113 15.47 7.07 18.22
N ALA A 114 14.19 7.18 18.58
CA ALA A 114 13.74 7.86 19.80
C ALA A 114 13.80 6.98 21.05
N PHE A 115 14.07 5.67 20.91
CA PHE A 115 14.03 4.70 22.01
C PHE A 115 15.33 3.88 22.15
N PRO A 116 16.52 4.50 22.14
CA PRO A 116 17.79 3.76 22.11
C PRO A 116 17.97 2.78 23.27
N ASP A 117 17.37 3.07 24.42
CA ASP A 117 17.49 2.28 25.65
C ASP A 117 16.74 0.92 25.58
N ASP A 118 15.80 0.76 24.64
CA ASP A 118 15.08 -0.50 24.39
C ASP A 118 15.70 -1.24 23.21
N GLN A 119 16.79 -1.96 23.48
CA GLN A 119 17.51 -2.79 22.50
C GLN A 119 17.84 -2.02 21.20
N GLY A 120 18.39 -0.81 21.35
CA GLY A 120 18.72 0.06 20.21
C GLY A 120 17.50 0.62 19.50
N GLY A 121 16.34 0.67 20.16
CA GLY A 121 15.09 1.16 19.61
C GLY A 121 14.34 0.17 18.72
N THR A 122 14.84 -1.06 18.61
CA THR A 122 14.20 -2.11 17.82
C THR A 122 12.84 -2.48 18.40
N VAL A 123 11.94 -3.04 17.59
CA VAL A 123 10.56 -3.38 17.93
C VAL A 123 10.36 -4.89 17.72
N PRO A 124 9.67 -5.63 18.63
CA PRO A 124 9.32 -7.03 18.38
C PRO A 124 8.54 -7.18 17.07
N ALA A 125 8.90 -8.12 16.21
CA ALA A 125 8.19 -8.36 14.96
C ALA A 125 6.74 -8.82 15.21
N GLU A 126 6.50 -9.49 16.33
CA GLU A 126 5.17 -9.90 16.81
C GLU A 126 4.25 -8.72 17.21
N ALA A 127 4.81 -7.52 17.43
CA ALA A 127 4.02 -6.32 17.70
C ALA A 127 3.32 -5.77 16.45
N VAL A 128 3.69 -6.28 15.26
CA VAL A 128 3.07 -5.92 13.98
C VAL A 128 1.66 -6.50 13.91
N VAL A 129 0.70 -5.62 13.66
CA VAL A 129 -0.71 -5.99 13.42
C VAL A 129 -0.93 -6.34 11.94
N GLY A 130 -0.22 -5.64 11.06
CA GLY A 130 -0.36 -5.83 9.63
C GLY A 130 0.57 -4.95 8.81
N ARG A 131 0.58 -5.22 7.51
CA ARG A 131 1.34 -4.50 6.50
C ARG A 131 0.39 -3.68 5.62
N VAL A 132 0.80 -2.48 5.27
CA VAL A 132 0.08 -1.64 4.31
C VAL A 132 0.35 -2.13 2.89
N THR A 133 -0.68 -2.51 2.15
CA THR A 133 -0.56 -3.15 0.82
C THR A 133 -0.92 -2.24 -0.36
N GLY A 134 -1.46 -1.03 -0.13
CA GLY A 134 -1.67 -0.05 -1.19
C GLY A 134 -2.98 0.72 -1.11
N SER A 135 -3.28 1.46 -2.18
CA SER A 135 -4.45 2.33 -2.31
C SER A 135 -5.69 1.58 -2.84
N TYR A 136 -6.88 2.12 -2.57
CA TYR A 136 -8.18 1.57 -2.98
C TYR A 136 -8.41 1.51 -4.51
N THR A 137 -7.44 1.91 -5.33
CA THR A 137 -7.58 2.00 -6.79
C THR A 137 -7.90 0.65 -7.42
N GLY A 138 -7.27 -0.44 -6.99
CA GLY A 138 -7.52 -1.78 -7.49
C GLY A 138 -8.96 -2.26 -7.29
N PRO A 139 -9.46 -2.33 -6.04
CA PRO A 139 -10.85 -2.71 -5.76
C PRO A 139 -11.88 -1.82 -6.45
N VAL A 140 -11.65 -0.50 -6.49
CA VAL A 140 -12.55 0.44 -7.17
C VAL A 140 -12.60 0.19 -8.67
N LEU A 141 -11.44 0.00 -9.32
CA LEU A 141 -11.37 -0.31 -10.74
C LEU A 141 -12.08 -1.63 -11.07
N LEU A 142 -11.89 -2.66 -10.24
CA LEU A 142 -12.57 -3.94 -10.40
C LEU A 142 -14.10 -3.78 -10.30
N ALA A 143 -14.58 -3.04 -9.30
CA ALA A 143 -16.01 -2.76 -9.14
C ALA A 143 -16.60 -2.01 -10.35
N LEU A 144 -15.87 -1.02 -10.87
CA LEU A 144 -16.27 -0.28 -12.08
C LEU A 144 -16.33 -1.19 -13.32
N LEU A 145 -15.36 -2.09 -13.49
CA LEU A 145 -15.36 -3.07 -14.58
C LEU A 145 -16.54 -4.04 -14.49
N LEU A 146 -16.87 -4.51 -13.29
CA LEU A 146 -18.03 -5.38 -13.05
C LEU A 146 -19.36 -4.67 -13.34
N LEU A 147 -19.51 -3.42 -12.91
CA LEU A 147 -20.68 -2.58 -13.21
C LEU A 147 -20.81 -2.35 -14.73
N PHE A 148 -19.71 -2.05 -15.41
CA PHE A 148 -19.71 -1.87 -16.86
C PHE A 148 -20.12 -3.16 -17.60
N GLY A 149 -19.61 -4.32 -17.16
CA GLY A 149 -20.00 -5.63 -17.69
C GLY A 149 -21.51 -5.90 -17.54
N LEU A 150 -22.10 -5.57 -16.38
CA LEU A 150 -23.53 -5.69 -16.14
C LEU A 150 -24.36 -4.81 -17.09
N VAL A 151 -23.92 -3.58 -17.34
CA VAL A 151 -24.57 -2.66 -18.29
C VAL A 151 -24.54 -3.22 -19.72
N LEU A 152 -23.40 -3.75 -20.17
CA LEU A 152 -23.28 -4.38 -21.49
C LEU A 152 -24.19 -5.61 -21.61
N LEU A 153 -24.26 -6.45 -20.58
CA LEU A 153 -25.11 -7.63 -20.56
C LEU A 153 -26.60 -7.24 -20.68
N ALA A 154 -27.05 -6.25 -19.92
CA ALA A 154 -28.41 -5.73 -19.99
C ALA A 154 -28.75 -5.18 -21.39
N GLY A 155 -27.82 -4.42 -21.99
CA GLY A 155 -27.96 -3.93 -23.36
C GLY A 155 -28.09 -5.06 -24.40
N ALA A 156 -27.28 -6.10 -24.29
CA ALA A 156 -27.35 -7.27 -25.16
C ALA A 156 -28.68 -8.02 -25.02
N VAL A 157 -29.19 -8.18 -23.80
CA VAL A 157 -30.51 -8.80 -23.54
C VAL A 157 -31.63 -7.98 -24.18
N LEU A 158 -31.63 -6.66 -24.04
CA LEU A 158 -32.62 -5.78 -24.68
C LEU A 158 -32.58 -5.87 -26.21
N LEU A 159 -31.38 -5.88 -26.80
CA LEU A 159 -31.21 -6.09 -28.24
C LEU A 159 -31.73 -7.45 -28.69
N ALA A 160 -31.46 -8.51 -27.94
CA ALA A 160 -31.97 -9.85 -28.23
C ALA A 160 -33.50 -9.93 -28.16
N ILE A 161 -34.12 -9.30 -27.13
CA ILE A 161 -35.58 -9.20 -27.01
C ILE A 161 -36.18 -8.47 -28.21
N ARG A 162 -35.58 -7.34 -28.62
CA ARG A 162 -36.03 -6.56 -29.78
C ARG A 162 -35.86 -7.32 -31.10
N ALA A 163 -34.74 -8.02 -31.29
CA ALA A 163 -34.53 -8.86 -32.47
C ALA A 163 -35.57 -10.00 -32.54
N ARG A 164 -35.88 -10.63 -31.40
CA ARG A 164 -36.89 -11.67 -31.30
C ARG A 164 -38.30 -11.14 -31.56
N SER A 165 -38.63 -9.94 -31.09
CA SER A 165 -39.95 -9.33 -31.34
C SER A 165 -40.13 -8.93 -32.80
N VAL A 166 -39.10 -8.43 -33.48
CA VAL A 166 -39.12 -8.14 -34.93
C VAL A 166 -39.33 -9.42 -35.74
N ARG A 167 -38.59 -10.50 -35.45
CA ARG A 167 -38.76 -11.79 -36.15
C ARG A 167 -40.13 -12.43 -35.97
N ARG A 168 -40.81 -12.14 -34.85
CA ARG A 168 -42.14 -12.68 -34.53
C ARG A 168 -43.29 -11.83 -35.08
N ARG A 169 -43.03 -10.70 -35.73
CA ARG A 169 -44.08 -9.95 -36.41
C ARG A 169 -44.64 -10.82 -37.54
N PRO A 170 -45.96 -11.10 -37.57
CA PRO A 170 -46.54 -11.88 -38.64
C PRO A 170 -46.25 -11.17 -39.97
N ALA A 171 -45.77 -11.92 -40.95
CA ALA A 171 -45.65 -11.42 -42.31
C ALA A 171 -47.06 -11.22 -42.84
N GLU A 172 -47.45 -9.97 -43.04
CA GLU A 172 -48.73 -9.64 -43.66
C GLU A 172 -48.63 -10.03 -45.14
N LEU A 173 -49.34 -11.08 -45.53
CA LEU A 173 -49.50 -11.48 -46.92
C LEU A 173 -50.38 -10.42 -47.60
N VAL A 174 -49.73 -9.42 -48.18
CA VAL A 174 -50.42 -8.46 -49.05
C VAL A 174 -50.86 -9.22 -50.30
N GLN A 175 -52.17 -9.44 -50.47
CA GLN A 175 -52.72 -9.93 -51.73
C GLN A 175 -52.44 -8.89 -52.81
N PHE A 176 -51.54 -9.23 -53.74
CA PHE A 176 -51.08 -8.33 -54.80
C PHE A 176 -51.99 -8.35 -56.05
N TRP A 177 -52.88 -9.33 -56.19
CA TRP A 177 -53.68 -9.50 -57.41
C TRP A 177 -55.10 -8.94 -57.25
N PRO A 178 -55.56 -8.02 -58.13
CA PRO A 178 -56.95 -7.58 -58.16
C PRO A 178 -57.88 -8.69 -58.68
N ASP A 179 -59.04 -8.87 -58.03
CA ASP A 179 -60.07 -9.88 -58.34
C ASP A 179 -60.90 -9.58 -59.61
N HIS A 180 -60.26 -9.22 -60.73
CA HIS A 180 -60.97 -8.80 -61.95
C HIS A 180 -60.77 -9.70 -63.17
N PHE A 181 -60.74 -11.03 -62.97
CA PHE A 181 -60.87 -11.99 -64.08
C PHE A 181 -61.85 -13.12 -63.72
N ARG A 182 -63.15 -12.82 -63.81
CA ARG A 182 -64.23 -13.79 -64.07
C ARG A 182 -65.25 -13.17 -65.00
#